data_AF-A0A966V3H8-F1
#
_entry.id   AF-A0A966V3H8-F1
#
_cell.length_a   1.000
_cell.length_b   1.000
_cell.length_c   1.000
_cell.angle_alpha   90.00
_cell.angle_beta   90.00
_cell.angle_gamma   90.00
#
_symmetry.space_group_name_H-M   'P 1'
#
loop_
_entity.id
_entity.type
_entity.pdbx_description
1 polymer ?
#
loop_
_entity_poly.entity_id
_entity_poly.type
_entity_poly.pdbx_seq_one_letter_code
_entity_poly.pdbx_strand_id
1 'polypeptide(L)'
;QLSAELLSELPEALQADPPANDSPHRAEAQNAIGPRGLSWRVQRLLAQLLPFHHREAKVAWWAYFDRRNKAELSPAELFDDGDSIAEARWHRVQSRQSQRTGADYHTFRFDPAQPLKLVAKAGERAPQLEIAETGLKLDVDDLDAEQGTVTLKLPWSRRDQRRADGLDDGIPDGLTSLIAVPSDISEKLRESLLAQAQRWVAAQAPIPAAMVQLLERRPIAELKGLNAAVEANPARMAAELSAFLAAQTGITMALQGPPGTGKSTVMGQVIADLVARGKRVAISSNSHAAINNLLTKAKATCTARGSANAVVKCTTSKKEPALDQRGIPLVHPDALTPAMQVVGGTAWMFCREVMADQFDVLVVDEAGQMSLANLLVMARCARTIVLVGDQQQLAQPSQADHPGDSGESCLEYLMQGAHVVPADRGVFLSTSWRMEPSVTQVVSELFYDGRLKANPANAVNAVTWARPCLDHRGAPMPDRGLVYEPVLHSGCRVSCEAEINRIDEIVRALLGGSYVHAVPNGESRGAIGADQILVIAPYNVQVNRLRQRLD
;
A
#
# COMPACT_ATOMS: atom_id res chain seq x y z
N GLN A 1 22.12 -9.33 14.99
CA GLN A 1 23.24 -8.87 15.83
C GLN A 1 23.06 -7.41 16.24
N LEU A 2 23.11 -6.44 15.33
CA LEU A 2 22.98 -5.00 15.67
C LEU A 2 21.73 -4.64 16.49
N SER A 3 20.60 -5.25 16.17
CA SER A 3 19.36 -5.12 16.97
C SER A 3 19.57 -5.56 18.44
N ALA A 4 20.24 -6.69 18.67
CA ALA A 4 20.52 -7.19 20.01
C ALA A 4 21.53 -6.31 20.76
N GLU A 5 22.53 -5.77 20.05
CA GLU A 5 23.49 -4.80 20.61
C GLU A 5 22.76 -3.55 21.12
N LEU A 6 21.91 -2.94 20.29
CA LEU A 6 21.11 -1.77 20.66
C LEU A 6 20.20 -2.04 21.86
N LEU A 7 19.61 -3.24 21.96
CA LEU A 7 18.79 -3.66 23.10
C LEU A 7 19.62 -3.87 24.36
N SER A 8 20.81 -4.46 24.26
CA SER A 8 21.66 -4.76 25.42
C SER A 8 22.19 -3.51 26.15
N GLU A 9 22.22 -2.37 25.46
CA GLU A 9 22.61 -1.08 26.03
C GLU A 9 21.50 -0.45 26.88
N LEU A 10 20.25 -0.89 26.72
CA LEU A 10 19.15 -0.38 27.52
C LEU A 10 19.27 -0.88 28.97
N PRO A 11 18.80 -0.09 29.96
CA PRO A 11 18.55 -0.60 31.29
C PRO A 11 17.71 -1.88 31.24
N GLU A 12 18.04 -2.88 32.04
CA GLU A 12 17.44 -4.23 32.00
C GLU A 12 15.90 -4.20 31.99
N ALA A 13 15.30 -3.35 32.83
CA ALA A 13 13.85 -3.16 32.92
C ALA A 13 13.19 -2.57 31.64
N LEU A 14 13.97 -2.01 30.72
CA LEU A 14 13.51 -1.38 29.48
C LEU A 14 13.79 -2.21 28.22
N GLN A 15 14.53 -3.31 28.34
CA GLN A 15 14.88 -4.17 27.19
C GLN A 15 13.66 -4.87 26.59
N ALA A 16 12.67 -5.19 27.41
CA ALA A 16 11.38 -5.72 26.97
C ALA A 16 10.36 -4.60 26.71
N ASP A 17 9.34 -4.92 25.91
CA ASP A 17 8.20 -4.04 25.71
C ASP A 17 7.48 -3.74 27.04
N PRO A 18 6.87 -2.55 27.16
CA PRO A 18 6.08 -2.20 28.32
C PRO A 18 4.80 -3.04 28.33
N PRO A 19 4.33 -3.50 29.51
CA PRO A 19 3.02 -4.11 29.63
C PRO A 19 1.94 -3.07 29.29
N ALA A 20 0.74 -3.54 28.92
CA ALA A 20 -0.38 -2.67 28.60
C ALA A 20 -0.74 -1.68 29.73
N ASN A 21 -0.51 -2.07 30.98
CA ASN A 21 -0.67 -1.22 32.17
C ASN A 21 0.70 -0.75 32.68
N ASP A 22 1.40 0.05 31.88
CA ASP A 22 2.73 0.53 32.24
C ASP A 22 2.68 1.54 33.40
N SER A 23 3.65 1.46 34.30
CA SER A 23 3.71 2.39 35.44
C SER A 23 4.20 3.77 35.01
N PRO A 24 3.73 4.87 35.61
CA PRO A 24 4.20 6.23 35.28
C PRO A 24 5.72 6.38 35.37
N HIS A 25 6.35 5.75 36.38
CA HIS A 25 7.80 5.77 36.55
C HIS A 25 8.57 5.08 35.41
N ARG A 26 8.03 3.97 34.86
CA ARG A 26 8.63 3.30 33.70
C ARG A 26 8.41 4.10 32.42
N ALA A 27 7.29 4.81 32.28
CA ALA A 27 7.06 5.73 31.17
C ALA A 27 8.05 6.91 31.20
N GLU A 28 8.32 7.49 32.37
CA GLU A 28 9.36 8.51 32.55
C GLU A 28 10.75 7.96 32.20
N ALA A 29 11.11 6.79 32.71
CA ALA A 29 12.38 6.14 32.42
C ALA A 29 12.58 5.85 30.91
N GLN A 30 11.51 5.48 30.21
CA GLN A 30 11.54 5.26 28.76
C GLN A 30 11.84 6.53 27.96
N ASN A 31 11.44 7.70 28.46
CA ASN A 31 11.67 8.98 27.81
C ASN A 31 13.01 9.63 28.22
N ALA A 32 13.74 9.04 29.17
CA ALA A 32 15.09 9.49 29.50
C ALA A 32 16.04 9.27 28.31
N ILE A 33 16.89 10.28 28.04
CA ILE A 33 17.86 10.25 26.95
C ILE A 33 19.04 9.36 27.35
N GLY A 34 19.28 8.32 26.54
CA GLY A 34 20.41 7.43 26.67
C GLY A 34 21.72 8.00 26.09
N PRO A 35 22.81 7.23 26.14
CA PRO A 35 24.15 7.67 25.71
C PRO A 35 24.22 7.98 24.21
N ARG A 36 23.27 7.46 23.42
CA ARG A 36 23.18 7.71 21.97
C ARG A 36 22.40 8.97 21.61
N GLY A 37 22.01 9.80 22.59
CA GLY A 37 21.27 11.05 22.35
C GLY A 37 19.80 10.85 21.94
N LEU A 38 19.29 9.64 22.12
CA LEU A 38 17.91 9.25 21.87
C LEU A 38 17.28 8.78 23.18
N SER A 39 15.96 8.90 23.31
CA SER A 39 15.25 8.26 24.42
C SER A 39 15.40 6.74 24.36
N TRP A 40 15.39 6.08 25.52
CA TRP A 40 15.46 4.62 25.58
C TRP A 40 14.32 3.95 24.79
N ARG A 41 13.13 4.56 24.78
CA ARG A 41 12.00 4.15 23.93
C ARG A 41 12.37 4.14 22.45
N VAL A 42 12.98 5.21 21.94
CA VAL A 42 13.37 5.31 20.54
C VAL A 42 14.51 4.36 20.21
N GLN A 43 15.49 4.19 21.10
CA GLN A 43 16.55 3.19 20.91
C GLN A 43 15.98 1.77 20.81
N ARG A 44 15.04 1.40 21.68
CA ARG A 44 14.32 0.12 21.59
C ARG A 44 13.57 -0.02 20.27
N LEU A 45 12.81 1.00 19.89
CA LEU A 45 12.05 1.00 18.64
C LEU A 45 12.96 0.84 17.42
N LEU A 46 14.08 1.54 17.37
CA LEU A 46 15.08 1.34 16.30
C LEU A 46 15.58 -0.09 16.27
N ALA A 47 15.93 -0.66 17.43
CA ALA A 47 16.36 -2.06 17.51
C ALA A 47 15.28 -3.03 17.00
N GLN A 48 14.00 -2.72 17.22
CA GLN A 48 12.85 -3.50 16.75
C GLN A 48 12.58 -3.31 15.25
N LEU A 49 12.81 -2.12 14.70
CA LEU A 49 12.63 -1.80 13.27
C LEU A 49 13.68 -2.45 12.38
N LEU A 50 14.93 -2.62 12.84
CA LEU A 50 16.00 -3.25 12.06
C LEU A 50 15.64 -4.65 11.49
N PRO A 51 15.10 -5.60 12.29
CA PRO A 51 14.66 -6.90 11.79
C PRO A 51 13.25 -6.90 11.16
N PHE A 52 12.58 -5.75 11.00
CA PHE A 52 11.19 -5.66 10.50
C PHE A 52 10.98 -6.46 9.21
N HIS A 53 11.72 -6.11 8.16
CA HIS A 53 11.56 -6.75 6.85
C HIS A 53 11.95 -8.24 6.86
N HIS A 54 12.87 -8.63 7.75
CA HIS A 54 13.23 -10.04 7.91
C HIS A 54 12.08 -10.84 8.54
N ARG A 55 11.36 -10.28 9.52
CA ARG A 55 10.16 -10.90 10.10
C ARG A 55 9.07 -11.06 9.05
N GLU A 56 8.78 -10.00 8.31
CA GLU A 56 7.80 -10.02 7.21
C GLU A 56 8.12 -11.12 6.18
N ALA A 57 9.38 -11.19 5.72
CA ALA A 57 9.79 -12.20 4.75
C ALA A 57 9.71 -13.63 5.30
N LYS A 58 9.97 -13.83 6.60
CA LYS A 58 10.01 -15.16 7.24
C LYS A 58 8.65 -15.88 7.20
N VAL A 59 7.55 -15.14 7.24
CA VAL A 59 6.19 -15.72 7.23
C VAL A 59 5.92 -16.49 5.94
N ALA A 60 6.28 -15.88 4.80
CA ALA A 60 6.15 -16.54 3.50
C ALA A 60 7.01 -17.82 3.41
N TRP A 61 8.20 -17.81 3.98
CA TRP A 61 9.06 -18.99 4.07
C TRP A 61 8.47 -20.09 4.97
N TRP A 62 7.88 -19.72 6.11
CA TRP A 62 7.20 -20.68 6.98
C TRP A 62 6.03 -21.36 6.27
N ALA A 63 5.17 -20.58 5.62
CA ALA A 63 4.06 -21.12 4.82
C ALA A 63 4.56 -22.03 3.70
N TYR A 64 5.65 -21.67 3.02
CA TYR A 64 6.27 -22.51 1.98
C TYR A 64 6.81 -23.84 2.54
N PHE A 65 7.49 -23.84 3.69
CA PHE A 65 7.97 -25.10 4.30
C PHE A 65 6.82 -25.95 4.85
N ASP A 66 5.77 -25.34 5.39
CA ASP A 66 4.55 -26.05 5.78
C ASP A 66 3.89 -26.72 4.57
N ARG A 67 3.77 -26.01 3.43
CA ARG A 67 3.28 -26.57 2.18
C ARG A 67 4.14 -27.71 1.66
N ARG A 68 5.47 -27.63 1.81
CA ARG A 68 6.37 -28.73 1.47
C ARG A 68 6.11 -29.96 2.33
N ASN A 69 5.98 -29.78 3.64
CA ASN A 69 5.64 -30.89 4.54
C ASN A 69 4.29 -31.52 4.18
N LYS A 70 3.27 -30.71 3.85
CA LYS A 70 1.96 -31.19 3.38
C LYS A 70 2.06 -31.90 2.03
N ALA A 71 2.86 -31.40 1.09
CA ALA A 71 3.09 -32.09 -0.19
C ALA A 71 3.73 -33.46 0.00
N GLU A 72 4.55 -33.66 1.04
CA GLU A 72 5.16 -34.95 1.35
C GLU A 72 4.21 -35.90 2.10
N LEU A 73 3.40 -35.37 3.02
CA LEU A 73 2.58 -36.19 3.94
C LEU A 73 1.13 -36.36 3.50
N SER A 74 0.53 -35.32 2.93
CA SER A 74 -0.91 -35.17 2.67
C SER A 74 -1.19 -34.24 1.48
N PRO A 75 -0.78 -34.57 0.24
CA PRO A 75 -0.93 -33.69 -0.93
C PRO A 75 -2.33 -33.12 -1.15
N ALA A 76 -3.37 -33.91 -0.87
CA ALA A 76 -4.77 -33.51 -1.01
C ALA A 76 -5.16 -32.32 -0.09
N GLU A 77 -4.47 -32.10 1.04
CA GLU A 77 -4.72 -30.94 1.90
C GLU A 77 -4.32 -29.61 1.25
N LEU A 78 -3.47 -29.64 0.22
CA LEU A 78 -3.09 -28.46 -0.55
C LEU A 78 -4.18 -28.02 -1.53
N PHE A 79 -5.26 -28.80 -1.71
CA PHE A 79 -6.35 -28.46 -2.63
C PHE A 79 -6.95 -27.10 -2.28
N ASP A 80 -7.16 -26.79 -1.00
CA ASP A 80 -7.74 -25.50 -0.59
C ASP A 80 -6.70 -24.37 -0.44
N ASP A 81 -5.40 -24.65 -0.65
CA ASP A 81 -4.34 -23.64 -0.58
C ASP A 81 -4.07 -23.04 -1.96
N GLY A 82 -4.53 -21.79 -2.14
CA GLY A 82 -4.43 -21.10 -3.42
C GLY A 82 -3.03 -20.66 -3.86
N ASP A 83 -1.97 -20.87 -3.06
CA ASP A 83 -0.57 -20.64 -3.48
C ASP A 83 0.17 -21.95 -3.82
N SER A 84 -0.57 -23.05 -3.94
CA SER A 84 -0.06 -24.33 -4.41
C SER A 84 -1.03 -24.96 -5.40
N ILE A 85 -0.52 -25.85 -6.25
CA ILE A 85 -1.33 -26.70 -7.11
C ILE A 85 -1.16 -28.12 -6.59
N ALA A 86 -2.26 -28.73 -6.15
CA ALA A 86 -2.24 -30.08 -5.61
C ALA A 86 -2.33 -31.10 -6.74
N GLU A 87 -1.63 -32.22 -6.58
CA GLU A 87 -1.75 -33.41 -7.45
C GLU A 87 -1.71 -33.12 -8.96
N ALA A 88 -0.87 -32.16 -9.38
CA ALA A 88 -0.64 -31.86 -10.77
C ALA A 88 0.01 -33.05 -11.48
N ARG A 89 -0.40 -33.36 -12.70
CA ARG A 89 0.17 -34.44 -13.52
C ARG A 89 0.88 -33.86 -14.74
N TRP A 90 2.12 -34.29 -14.97
CA TRP A 90 2.83 -33.93 -16.19
C TRP A 90 2.05 -34.40 -17.44
N HIS A 91 1.89 -33.53 -18.42
CA HIS A 91 1.08 -33.80 -19.62
C HIS A 91 1.90 -33.81 -20.91
N ARG A 92 2.79 -32.82 -21.09
CA ARG A 92 3.59 -32.68 -22.31
C ARG A 92 4.78 -31.74 -22.11
N VAL A 93 5.71 -31.79 -23.06
CA VAL A 93 6.82 -30.84 -23.18
C VAL A 93 6.85 -30.22 -24.57
N GLN A 94 7.22 -28.94 -24.64
CA GLN A 94 7.53 -28.24 -25.89
C GLN A 94 8.90 -27.58 -25.79
N SER A 95 9.84 -27.94 -26.66
CA SER A 95 11.13 -27.27 -26.72
C SER A 95 11.04 -26.02 -27.60
N ARG A 96 11.49 -24.86 -27.09
CA ARG A 96 11.58 -23.62 -27.87
C ARG A 96 13.01 -23.10 -27.89
N GLN A 97 13.49 -22.77 -29.08
CA GLN A 97 14.79 -22.15 -29.28
C GLN A 97 14.62 -20.66 -29.59
N SER A 98 15.40 -19.82 -28.92
CA SER A 98 15.57 -18.40 -29.19
C SER A 98 16.97 -18.14 -29.77
N GLN A 99 17.21 -16.93 -30.29
CA GLN A 99 18.48 -16.55 -30.95
C GLN A 99 19.74 -16.81 -30.09
N ARG A 100 19.62 -16.87 -28.75
CA ARG A 100 20.76 -17.08 -27.84
C ARG A 100 20.57 -18.17 -26.79
N THR A 101 19.37 -18.72 -26.63
CA THR A 101 19.02 -19.66 -25.54
C THR A 101 17.97 -20.66 -26.01
N GLY A 102 17.82 -21.79 -25.31
CA GLY A 102 16.70 -22.71 -25.50
C GLY A 102 16.16 -23.18 -24.16
N ALA A 103 14.89 -23.57 -24.16
CA ALA A 103 14.22 -24.07 -22.97
C ALA A 103 13.14 -25.09 -23.34
N ASP A 104 12.90 -26.01 -22.42
CA ASP A 104 11.81 -26.97 -22.47
C ASP A 104 10.65 -26.44 -21.61
N TYR A 105 9.44 -26.44 -22.17
CA TYR A 105 8.23 -25.92 -21.53
C TYR A 105 7.35 -27.12 -21.17
N HIS A 106 7.33 -27.49 -19.89
CA HIS A 106 6.62 -28.64 -19.37
C HIS A 106 5.23 -28.22 -18.87
N THR A 107 4.18 -28.70 -19.53
CA THR A 107 2.80 -28.45 -19.10
C THR A 107 2.33 -29.55 -18.17
N PHE A 108 1.76 -29.16 -17.04
CA PHE A 108 1.06 -30.01 -16.09
C PHE A 108 -0.45 -29.72 -16.14
N ARG A 109 -1.26 -30.73 -15.84
CA ARG A 109 -2.72 -30.61 -15.64
C ARG A 109 -3.07 -30.81 -14.17
N PHE A 110 -4.04 -30.06 -13.68
CA PHE A 110 -4.57 -30.15 -12.32
C PHE A 110 -6.09 -29.97 -12.34
N ASP A 111 -6.75 -30.12 -11.20
CA ASP A 111 -8.20 -29.96 -11.09
C ASP A 111 -8.62 -28.48 -11.24
N PRO A 112 -9.39 -28.09 -12.26
CA PRO A 112 -9.87 -26.72 -12.43
C PRO A 112 -10.77 -26.22 -11.29
N ALA A 113 -11.33 -27.11 -10.47
CA ALA A 113 -12.12 -26.73 -9.30
C ALA A 113 -11.26 -26.25 -8.12
N GLN A 114 -9.94 -26.45 -8.17
CA GLN A 114 -9.02 -25.99 -7.13
C GLN A 114 -9.02 -24.44 -7.04
N PRO A 115 -9.28 -23.84 -5.85
CA PRO A 115 -9.26 -22.40 -5.67
C PRO A 115 -7.83 -21.83 -5.71
N LEU A 116 -7.39 -21.29 -6.85
CA LEU A 116 -6.06 -20.69 -7.00
C LEU A 116 -6.04 -19.17 -6.84
N LYS A 117 -5.02 -18.66 -6.15
CA LYS A 117 -4.61 -17.25 -6.14
C LYS A 117 -3.48 -16.97 -7.14
N LEU A 118 -2.80 -18.02 -7.61
CA LEU A 118 -1.71 -17.94 -8.56
C LEU A 118 -2.20 -17.44 -9.93
N VAL A 119 -1.46 -16.51 -10.51
CA VAL A 119 -1.70 -15.98 -11.86
C VAL A 119 -0.36 -15.85 -12.56
N ALA A 120 -0.31 -16.31 -13.82
CA ALA A 120 0.84 -16.13 -14.68
C ALA A 120 0.38 -16.09 -16.14
N LYS A 121 0.93 -15.16 -16.91
CA LYS A 121 0.71 -15.06 -18.36
C LYS A 121 2.03 -15.04 -19.09
N ALA A 122 2.05 -15.66 -20.27
CA ALA A 122 3.22 -15.69 -21.13
C ALA A 122 3.78 -14.28 -21.39
N GLY A 123 5.06 -14.08 -21.05
CA GLY A 123 5.78 -12.82 -21.25
C GLY A 123 5.70 -11.81 -20.10
N GLU A 124 4.95 -12.11 -19.04
CA GLU A 124 4.94 -11.32 -17.81
C GLU A 124 5.98 -11.83 -16.79
N ARG A 125 6.16 -11.10 -15.69
CA ARG A 125 7.04 -11.56 -14.60
C ARG A 125 6.37 -12.73 -13.89
N ALA A 126 6.91 -13.92 -14.13
CA ALA A 126 6.35 -15.15 -13.64
C ALA A 126 6.68 -15.44 -12.16
N PRO A 127 5.75 -16.05 -11.41
CA PRO A 127 6.10 -16.71 -10.16
C PRO A 127 7.00 -17.93 -10.45
N GLN A 128 7.73 -18.35 -9.43
CA GLN A 128 8.50 -19.59 -9.47
C GLN A 128 7.76 -20.66 -8.66
N LEU A 129 7.60 -21.85 -9.23
CA LEU A 129 7.02 -23.00 -8.56
C LEU A 129 8.10 -24.06 -8.30
N GLU A 130 8.07 -24.66 -7.13
CA GLU A 130 8.84 -25.85 -6.79
C GLU A 130 8.01 -27.10 -7.06
N ILE A 131 8.62 -28.05 -7.77
CA ILE A 131 8.11 -29.41 -7.89
C ILE A 131 8.50 -30.15 -6.61
N ALA A 132 7.52 -30.54 -5.80
CA ALA A 132 7.73 -31.04 -4.44
C ALA A 132 8.68 -32.26 -4.36
N GLU A 133 8.55 -33.21 -5.29
CA GLU A 133 9.26 -34.49 -5.28
C GLU A 133 10.73 -34.34 -5.65
N THR A 134 11.07 -33.34 -6.46
CA THR A 134 12.43 -33.15 -7.00
C THR A 134 13.13 -31.94 -6.41
N GLY A 135 12.39 -31.07 -5.71
CA GLY A 135 12.86 -29.76 -5.24
C GLY A 135 13.22 -28.80 -6.39
N LEU A 136 12.86 -29.14 -7.63
CA LEU A 136 13.21 -28.34 -8.80
C LEU A 136 12.31 -27.09 -8.88
N LYS A 137 12.94 -25.92 -8.79
CA LYS A 137 12.26 -24.62 -8.84
C LYS A 137 12.26 -24.06 -10.25
N LEU A 138 11.12 -23.87 -10.90
CA LEU A 138 11.01 -23.39 -12.28
C LEU A 138 10.08 -22.18 -12.39
N ASP A 139 10.39 -21.28 -13.31
CA ASP A 139 9.53 -20.14 -13.60
C ASP A 139 8.28 -20.60 -14.37
N VAL A 140 7.12 -20.05 -14.05
CA VAL A 140 5.86 -20.35 -14.74
C VAL A 140 5.77 -19.56 -16.05
N ASP A 141 5.71 -20.23 -17.20
CA ASP A 141 5.48 -19.55 -18.48
C ASP A 141 4.03 -19.06 -18.57
N ASP A 142 3.08 -19.91 -18.18
CA ASP A 142 1.65 -19.66 -18.32
C ASP A 142 0.84 -20.49 -17.32
N LEU A 143 -0.27 -19.93 -16.82
CA LEU A 143 -1.20 -20.61 -15.92
C LEU A 143 -2.64 -20.28 -16.33
N ASP A 144 -3.39 -21.32 -16.67
CA ASP A 144 -4.82 -21.26 -16.98
C ASP A 144 -5.59 -22.06 -15.92
N ALA A 145 -6.13 -21.34 -14.94
CA ALA A 145 -6.89 -21.94 -13.86
C ALA A 145 -8.24 -22.52 -14.33
N GLU A 146 -8.86 -21.92 -15.35
CA GLU A 146 -10.15 -22.40 -15.88
C GLU A 146 -10.01 -23.73 -16.62
N GLN A 147 -8.89 -23.92 -17.32
CA GLN A 147 -8.57 -25.19 -17.99
C GLN A 147 -7.78 -26.16 -17.11
N GLY A 148 -7.35 -25.75 -15.92
CA GLY A 148 -6.53 -26.56 -15.02
C GLY A 148 -5.16 -26.89 -15.61
N THR A 149 -4.47 -25.91 -16.19
CA THR A 149 -3.14 -26.12 -16.77
C THR A 149 -2.10 -25.11 -16.28
N VAL A 150 -0.87 -25.58 -16.08
CA VAL A 150 0.28 -24.74 -15.75
C VAL A 150 1.50 -25.20 -16.55
N THR A 151 2.25 -24.25 -17.11
CA THR A 151 3.45 -24.55 -17.90
C THR A 151 4.69 -24.01 -17.20
N LEU A 152 5.65 -24.89 -16.90
CA LEU A 152 6.92 -24.56 -16.27
C LEU A 152 8.04 -24.52 -17.30
N LYS A 153 8.90 -23.50 -17.21
CA LYS A 153 10.04 -23.31 -18.10
C LYS A 153 11.31 -23.88 -17.49
N LEU A 154 11.90 -24.89 -18.15
CA LEU A 154 13.20 -25.47 -17.83
C LEU A 154 14.25 -25.00 -18.86
N PRO A 155 15.13 -24.04 -18.53
CA PRO A 155 16.22 -23.64 -19.41
C PRO A 155 17.17 -24.81 -19.71
N TRP A 156 17.60 -24.97 -20.96
CA TRP A 156 18.52 -26.04 -21.34
C TRP A 156 19.84 -25.99 -20.57
N SER A 157 20.35 -24.81 -20.24
CA SER A 157 21.55 -24.67 -19.39
C SER A 157 21.38 -25.33 -18.03
N ARG A 158 20.18 -25.25 -17.43
CA ARG A 158 19.88 -25.87 -16.14
C ARG A 158 19.64 -27.37 -16.26
N ARG A 159 18.96 -27.80 -17.34
CA ARG A 159 18.77 -29.21 -17.69
C ARG A 159 20.11 -29.92 -17.89
N ASP A 160 20.96 -29.34 -18.73
CA ASP A 160 22.26 -29.90 -19.11
C ASP A 160 23.21 -29.92 -17.89
N GLN A 161 23.15 -28.92 -17.00
CA GLN A 161 23.86 -28.93 -15.72
C GLN A 161 23.40 -30.09 -14.83
N ARG A 162 22.09 -30.30 -14.65
CA ARG A 162 21.56 -31.43 -13.87
C ARG A 162 22.04 -32.78 -14.41
N ARG A 163 22.01 -32.95 -15.73
CA ARG A 163 22.52 -34.16 -16.40
C ARG A 163 24.02 -34.36 -16.17
N ALA A 164 24.80 -33.28 -16.20
CA ALA A 164 26.23 -33.32 -15.88
C ALA A 164 26.48 -33.71 -14.41
N ASP A 165 25.58 -33.31 -13.50
CA ASP A 165 25.59 -33.70 -12.08
C ASP A 165 25.03 -35.12 -11.84
N GLY A 166 24.67 -35.86 -12.89
CA GLY A 166 24.14 -37.22 -12.82
C GLY A 166 22.66 -37.32 -12.38
N LEU A 167 21.94 -36.20 -12.39
CA LEU A 167 20.52 -36.10 -12.03
C LEU A 167 19.63 -36.18 -13.28
N ASP A 168 18.39 -36.61 -13.10
CA ASP A 168 17.35 -36.49 -14.12
C ASP A 168 16.94 -35.02 -14.38
N ASP A 169 16.07 -34.79 -15.36
CA ASP A 169 15.58 -33.45 -15.69
C ASP A 169 14.71 -32.83 -14.57
N GLY A 170 14.36 -33.59 -13.52
CA GLY A 170 13.61 -33.14 -12.34
C GLY A 170 12.12 -32.95 -12.58
N ILE A 171 11.58 -33.56 -13.64
CA ILE A 171 10.16 -33.53 -14.01
C ILE A 171 9.56 -34.91 -13.74
N PRO A 172 8.64 -35.04 -12.76
CA PRO A 172 8.06 -36.33 -12.40
C PRO A 172 6.99 -36.79 -13.40
N ASP A 173 6.91 -38.10 -13.63
CA ASP A 173 5.84 -38.74 -14.42
C ASP A 173 4.54 -38.95 -13.62
N GLY A 174 4.64 -38.87 -12.29
CA GLY A 174 3.54 -39.08 -11.33
C GLY A 174 2.71 -37.83 -11.02
N LEU A 175 1.81 -37.94 -10.03
CA LEU A 175 1.19 -36.78 -9.41
C LEU A 175 2.24 -36.02 -8.61
N THR A 176 2.21 -34.70 -8.69
CA THR A 176 3.14 -33.80 -8.00
C THR A 176 2.42 -32.59 -7.43
N SER A 177 2.88 -32.11 -6.28
CA SER A 177 2.48 -30.78 -5.81
C SER A 177 3.43 -29.71 -6.33
N LEU A 178 2.86 -28.63 -6.86
CA LEU A 178 3.62 -27.46 -7.30
C LEU A 178 3.43 -26.32 -6.30
N ILE A 179 4.51 -25.90 -5.64
CA ILE A 179 4.45 -24.99 -4.50
C ILE A 179 5.06 -23.65 -4.88
N ALA A 180 4.35 -22.54 -4.66
CA ALA A 180 4.90 -21.21 -4.90
C ALA A 180 6.13 -20.93 -4.04
N VAL A 181 7.24 -20.60 -4.68
CA VAL A 181 8.49 -20.23 -4.02
C VAL A 181 8.41 -18.76 -3.61
N PRO A 182 8.57 -18.44 -2.31
CA PRO A 182 8.60 -17.06 -1.85
C PRO A 182 9.75 -16.27 -2.49
N SER A 183 9.50 -15.01 -2.82
CA SER A 183 10.55 -14.07 -3.21
C SER A 183 10.81 -13.06 -2.09
N ASP A 184 12.06 -12.94 -1.64
CA ASP A 184 12.43 -11.87 -0.69
C ASP A 184 12.66 -10.56 -1.46
N ILE A 185 11.56 -9.86 -1.72
CA ILE A 185 11.62 -8.54 -2.35
C ILE A 185 12.28 -7.49 -1.43
N SER A 186 12.38 -7.75 -0.12
CA SER A 186 12.81 -6.76 0.88
C SER A 186 14.32 -6.69 1.11
N GLU A 187 15.09 -7.61 0.50
CA GLU A 187 16.55 -7.73 0.67
C GLU A 187 17.28 -6.38 0.56
N LYS A 188 17.01 -5.61 -0.50
CA LYS A 188 17.64 -4.29 -0.71
C LYS A 188 17.30 -3.26 0.37
N LEU A 189 16.08 -3.33 0.93
CA LEU A 189 15.69 -2.46 2.04
C LEU A 189 16.45 -2.86 3.31
N ARG A 190 16.59 -4.16 3.57
CA ARG A 190 17.36 -4.71 4.71
C ARG A 190 18.83 -4.32 4.64
N GLU A 191 19.46 -4.51 3.48
CA GLU A 191 20.86 -4.14 3.27
C GLU A 191 21.09 -2.64 3.45
N SER A 192 20.23 -1.81 2.84
CA SER A 192 20.31 -0.36 2.99
C SER A 192 20.12 0.08 4.44
N LEU A 193 19.10 -0.44 5.14
CA LEU A 193 18.84 -0.11 6.53
C LEU A 193 19.97 -0.56 7.45
N LEU A 194 20.53 -1.75 7.23
CA LEU A 194 21.67 -2.24 8.01
C LEU A 194 22.90 -1.34 7.82
N ALA A 195 23.23 -0.97 6.58
CA ALA A 195 24.34 -0.07 6.29
C ALA A 195 24.13 1.34 6.88
N GLN A 196 22.89 1.84 6.90
CA GLN A 196 22.54 3.08 7.58
C GLN A 196 22.72 2.95 9.10
N ALA A 197 22.18 1.88 9.69
CA ALA A 197 22.23 1.64 11.13
C ALA A 197 23.66 1.44 11.66
N GLN A 198 24.52 0.77 10.91
CA GLN A 198 25.95 0.65 11.23
C GLN A 198 26.63 2.02 11.28
N ARG A 199 26.32 2.91 10.34
CA ARG A 199 26.85 4.29 10.33
C ARG A 199 26.31 5.13 11.49
N TRP A 200 25.04 4.94 11.88
CA TRP A 200 24.45 5.57 13.07
C TRP A 200 25.16 5.12 14.33
N VAL A 201 25.35 3.81 14.49
CA VAL A 201 25.96 3.22 15.68
C VAL A 201 27.43 3.60 15.81
N ALA A 202 28.15 3.65 14.69
CA ALA A 202 29.55 4.07 14.63
C ALA A 202 29.74 5.61 14.68
N ALA A 203 28.67 6.39 14.88
CA ALA A 203 28.68 7.86 14.86
C ALA A 203 29.27 8.48 13.58
N GLN A 204 29.22 7.76 12.46
CA GLN A 204 29.72 8.23 11.16
C GLN A 204 28.68 9.07 10.41
N ALA A 205 27.39 8.79 10.62
CA ALA A 205 26.29 9.58 10.09
C ALA A 205 25.15 9.59 11.11
N PRO A 206 24.46 10.72 11.34
CA PRO A 206 23.31 10.75 12.22
C PRO A 206 22.06 10.16 11.56
N ILE A 207 21.07 9.77 12.38
CA ILE A 207 19.70 9.53 11.90
C ILE A 207 19.15 10.87 11.38
N PRO A 208 18.44 10.90 10.23
CA PRO A 208 17.84 12.13 9.72
C PRO A 208 17.00 12.87 10.77
N ALA A 209 17.17 14.19 10.87
CA ALA A 209 16.52 15.00 11.91
C ALA A 209 14.99 14.89 11.88
N ALA A 210 14.38 14.84 10.70
CA ALA A 210 12.94 14.62 10.53
C ALA A 210 12.48 13.27 11.10
N MET A 211 13.31 12.23 10.96
CA MET A 211 13.02 10.92 11.53
C MET A 211 13.19 10.92 13.05
N VAL A 212 14.23 11.57 13.57
CA VAL A 212 14.40 11.73 15.03
C VAL A 212 13.23 12.49 15.63
N GLN A 213 12.78 13.59 15.01
CA GLN A 213 11.62 14.37 15.46
C GLN A 213 10.35 13.51 15.49
N LEU A 214 10.12 12.67 14.48
CA LEU A 214 9.02 11.71 14.44
C LEU A 214 9.12 10.68 15.57
N LEU A 215 10.24 9.95 15.64
CA LEU A 215 10.46 8.86 16.60
C LEU A 215 10.39 9.34 18.05
N GLU A 216 10.99 10.49 18.34
CA GLU A 216 10.92 11.12 19.66
C GLU A 216 9.56 11.71 19.98
N ARG A 217 8.63 11.69 19.01
CA ARG A 217 7.32 12.30 19.11
C ARG A 217 7.45 13.74 19.63
N ARG A 218 8.32 14.54 19.03
CA ARG A 218 8.47 15.96 19.41
C ARG A 218 7.36 16.79 18.74
N PRO A 219 6.70 17.72 19.45
CA PRO A 219 5.70 18.60 18.85
C PRO A 219 6.34 19.59 17.86
N ILE A 220 5.58 20.07 16.88
CA ILE A 220 5.98 21.15 15.97
C ILE A 220 5.14 22.38 16.33
N ALA A 221 5.73 23.32 17.07
CA ALA A 221 5.00 24.46 17.64
C ALA A 221 4.40 25.37 16.56
N GLU A 222 5.09 25.51 15.43
CA GLU A 222 4.74 26.36 14.30
C GLU A 222 3.47 25.87 13.57
N LEU A 223 3.09 24.59 13.74
CA LEU A 223 1.85 24.06 13.16
C LEU A 223 0.59 24.69 13.74
N LYS A 224 0.65 25.27 14.96
CA LYS A 224 -0.49 26.02 15.52
C LYS A 224 -0.83 27.23 14.64
N GLY A 225 0.19 27.97 14.21
CA GLY A 225 0.03 29.12 13.31
C GLY A 225 -0.45 28.71 11.92
N LEU A 226 0.10 27.62 11.38
CA LEU A 226 -0.33 27.07 10.10
C LEU A 226 -1.80 26.63 10.12
N ASN A 227 -2.22 25.88 11.14
CA ASN A 227 -3.60 25.42 11.28
C ASN A 227 -4.58 26.59 11.40
N ALA A 228 -4.23 27.63 12.16
CA ALA A 228 -5.06 28.85 12.26
C ALA A 228 -5.17 29.58 10.90
N ALA A 229 -4.08 29.67 10.14
CA ALA A 229 -4.10 30.29 8.81
C ALA A 229 -4.94 29.50 7.80
N VAL A 230 -4.82 28.17 7.82
CA VAL A 230 -5.62 27.26 6.99
C VAL A 230 -7.11 27.33 7.33
N GLU A 231 -7.44 27.39 8.62
CA GLU A 231 -8.83 27.51 9.08
C GLU A 231 -9.45 28.87 8.70
N ALA A 232 -8.68 29.96 8.83
CA ALA A 232 -9.14 31.30 8.47
C ALA A 232 -9.39 31.45 6.96
N ASN A 233 -8.61 30.76 6.11
CA ASN A 233 -8.81 30.80 4.66
C ASN A 233 -8.49 29.44 4.00
N PRO A 234 -9.46 28.50 3.96
CA PRO A 234 -9.26 27.18 3.36
C PRO A 234 -8.87 27.22 1.88
N ALA A 235 -9.26 28.26 1.15
CA ALA A 235 -8.90 28.42 -0.26
C ALA A 235 -7.39 28.68 -0.47
N ARG A 236 -6.68 29.17 0.55
CA ARG A 236 -5.23 29.40 0.53
C ARG A 236 -4.42 28.24 1.11
N MET A 237 -5.06 27.16 1.54
CA MET A 237 -4.42 26.04 2.25
C MET A 237 -3.16 25.53 1.56
N ALA A 238 -3.18 25.31 0.23
CA ALA A 238 -1.99 24.84 -0.49
C ALA A 238 -0.82 25.83 -0.43
N ALA A 239 -1.10 27.14 -0.49
CA ALA A 239 -0.10 28.19 -0.40
C ALA A 239 0.48 28.31 1.02
N GLU A 240 -0.35 28.17 2.06
CA GLU A 240 0.10 28.18 3.45
C GLU A 240 0.94 26.94 3.78
N LEU A 241 0.48 25.75 3.35
CA LEU A 241 1.24 24.50 3.49
C LEU A 241 2.59 24.58 2.78
N SER A 242 2.62 25.07 1.54
CA SER A 242 3.87 25.19 0.79
C SER A 242 4.80 26.23 1.44
N ALA A 243 4.29 27.38 1.91
CA ALA A 243 5.03 28.40 2.66
C ALA A 243 5.71 27.81 3.89
N PHE A 244 4.95 27.08 4.68
CA PHE A 244 5.44 26.37 5.85
C PHE A 244 6.55 25.36 5.51
N LEU A 245 6.29 24.45 4.56
CA LEU A 245 7.25 23.41 4.17
C LEU A 245 8.53 23.95 3.54
N ALA A 246 8.47 25.12 2.88
CA ALA A 246 9.66 25.76 2.33
C ALA A 246 10.57 26.38 3.40
N ALA A 247 9.98 26.81 4.52
CA ALA A 247 10.66 27.46 5.65
C ALA A 247 11.17 26.48 6.71
N GLN A 248 10.53 25.32 6.83
CA GLN A 248 10.88 24.30 7.83
C GLN A 248 11.85 23.25 7.29
N THR A 249 12.70 22.73 8.17
CA THR A 249 13.63 21.62 7.88
C THR A 249 13.74 20.68 9.07
N GLY A 250 14.00 19.40 8.83
CA GLY A 250 14.21 18.43 9.92
C GLY A 250 12.94 18.06 10.67
N ILE A 251 11.77 18.19 10.03
CA ILE A 251 10.47 17.84 10.62
C ILE A 251 9.76 16.77 9.81
N THR A 252 8.92 15.99 10.49
CA THR A 252 7.90 15.13 9.89
C THR A 252 6.53 15.62 10.33
N MET A 253 5.67 15.94 9.37
CA MET A 253 4.28 16.32 9.64
C MET A 253 3.29 15.45 8.88
N ALA A 254 2.07 15.33 9.39
CA ALA A 254 0.97 14.68 8.69
C ALA A 254 0.08 15.69 7.96
N LEU A 255 -0.42 15.28 6.80
CA LEU A 255 -1.58 15.87 6.14
C LEU A 255 -2.66 14.80 6.10
N GLN A 256 -3.51 14.78 7.12
CA GLN A 256 -4.61 13.83 7.20
C GLN A 256 -5.75 14.33 6.32
N GLY A 257 -6.16 13.52 5.36
CA GLY A 257 -7.32 13.84 4.53
C GLY A 257 -8.31 12.70 4.44
N PRO A 258 -9.47 12.83 5.07
CA PRO A 258 -10.57 11.89 4.92
C PRO A 258 -11.02 11.64 3.47
N PRO A 259 -11.90 10.65 3.20
CA PRO A 259 -12.45 10.40 1.88
C PRO A 259 -13.07 11.65 1.25
N GLY A 260 -12.73 11.91 -0.02
CA GLY A 260 -13.31 13.01 -0.79
C GLY A 260 -12.75 14.40 -0.48
N THR A 261 -11.75 14.54 0.39
CA THR A 261 -11.20 15.85 0.79
C THR A 261 -10.21 16.47 -0.19
N GLY A 262 -9.88 15.75 -1.28
CA GLY A 262 -9.01 16.28 -2.33
C GLY A 262 -7.50 16.23 -2.01
N LYS A 263 -7.06 15.38 -1.06
CA LYS A 263 -5.65 15.16 -0.68
C LYS A 263 -4.64 15.34 -1.81
N SER A 264 -4.69 14.48 -2.83
CA SER A 264 -3.70 14.50 -3.91
C SER A 264 -3.82 15.75 -4.80
N THR A 265 -4.98 16.42 -4.83
CA THR A 265 -5.17 17.70 -5.53
C THR A 265 -4.49 18.83 -4.78
N VAL A 266 -4.70 18.92 -3.46
CA VAL A 266 -3.98 19.88 -2.60
C VAL A 266 -2.48 19.63 -2.68
N MET A 267 -2.04 18.38 -2.58
CA MET A 267 -0.61 18.05 -2.69
C MET A 267 -0.02 18.37 -4.06
N GLY A 268 -0.76 18.20 -5.16
CA GLY A 268 -0.30 18.64 -6.49
C GLY A 268 0.01 20.15 -6.53
N GLN A 269 -0.82 20.96 -5.88
CA GLN A 269 -0.61 22.42 -5.74
C GLN A 269 0.57 22.75 -4.82
N VAL A 270 0.66 22.09 -3.66
CA VAL A 270 1.78 22.26 -2.71
C VAL A 270 3.11 21.93 -3.37
N ILE A 271 3.19 20.80 -4.09
CA ILE A 271 4.40 20.36 -4.80
C ILE A 271 4.79 21.37 -5.87
N ALA A 272 3.83 21.85 -6.67
CA ALA A 272 4.10 22.84 -7.68
C ALA A 272 4.56 24.20 -7.09
N ASP A 273 4.04 24.60 -5.92
CA ASP A 273 4.51 25.80 -5.20
C ASP A 273 5.95 25.62 -4.69
N LEU A 274 6.28 24.45 -4.15
CA LEU A 274 7.63 24.11 -3.69
C LEU A 274 8.63 24.14 -4.84
N VAL A 275 8.27 23.55 -5.99
CA VAL A 275 9.07 23.59 -7.23
C VAL A 275 9.31 25.01 -7.71
N ALA A 276 8.28 25.86 -7.70
CA ALA A 276 8.41 27.27 -8.07
C ALA A 276 9.36 28.06 -7.16
N ARG A 277 9.60 27.57 -5.93
CA ARG A 277 10.58 28.10 -4.97
C ARG A 277 11.93 27.39 -5.03
N GLY A 278 12.17 26.60 -6.07
CA GLY A 278 13.43 25.90 -6.30
C GLY A 278 13.64 24.64 -5.43
N LYS A 279 12.63 24.18 -4.69
CA LYS A 279 12.75 22.97 -3.87
C LYS A 279 12.66 21.70 -4.71
N ARG A 280 13.37 20.65 -4.29
CA ARG A 280 13.26 19.30 -4.86
C ARG A 280 12.39 18.42 -3.97
N VAL A 281 11.48 17.68 -4.59
CA VAL A 281 10.46 16.86 -3.94
C VAL A 281 10.55 15.40 -4.39
N ALA A 282 10.69 14.49 -3.43
CA ALA A 282 10.50 13.06 -3.63
C ALA A 282 9.04 12.69 -3.34
N ILE A 283 8.45 11.83 -4.18
CA ILE A 283 7.10 11.28 -3.97
C ILE A 283 7.20 9.76 -3.84
N SER A 284 6.73 9.21 -2.73
CA SER A 284 6.64 7.77 -2.52
C SER A 284 5.27 7.32 -2.04
N SER A 285 5.01 6.03 -2.18
CA SER A 285 3.85 5.31 -1.64
C SER A 285 4.13 3.81 -1.74
N ASN A 286 3.27 2.97 -1.17
CA ASN A 286 3.36 1.51 -1.29
C ASN A 286 2.99 1.00 -2.69
N SER A 287 2.16 1.74 -3.44
CA SER A 287 1.72 1.31 -4.76
C SER A 287 2.23 2.24 -5.87
N HIS A 288 2.55 1.64 -7.03
CA HIS A 288 2.87 2.42 -8.24
C HIS A 288 1.69 3.30 -8.65
N ALA A 289 0.45 2.82 -8.51
CA ALA A 289 -0.76 3.56 -8.86
C ALA A 289 -0.89 4.87 -8.06
N ALA A 290 -0.67 4.83 -6.74
CA ALA A 290 -0.72 6.03 -5.89
C ALA A 290 0.39 7.04 -6.28
N ILE A 291 1.63 6.57 -6.47
CA ILE A 291 2.73 7.42 -6.94
C ILE A 291 2.38 8.08 -8.28
N ASN A 292 1.87 7.29 -9.23
CA ASN A 292 1.57 7.76 -10.58
C ASN A 292 0.40 8.76 -10.59
N ASN A 293 -0.60 8.57 -9.74
CA ASN A 293 -1.70 9.51 -9.55
C ASN A 293 -1.19 10.87 -9.03
N LEU A 294 -0.38 10.88 -7.97
CA LEU A 294 0.16 12.13 -7.42
C LEU A 294 1.14 12.81 -8.39
N LEU A 295 2.00 12.06 -9.07
CA LEU A 295 2.87 12.59 -10.13
C LEU A 295 2.06 13.25 -11.25
N THR A 296 0.96 12.63 -11.67
CA THR A 296 0.07 13.18 -12.72
C THR A 296 -0.52 14.52 -12.30
N LYS A 297 -1.00 14.62 -11.06
CA LYS A 297 -1.53 15.88 -10.51
C LYS A 297 -0.45 16.96 -10.40
N ALA A 298 0.72 16.61 -9.86
CA ALA A 298 1.86 17.52 -9.77
C ALA A 298 2.30 18.00 -11.17
N LYS A 299 2.44 17.09 -12.15
CA LYS A 299 2.79 17.42 -13.53
C LYS A 299 1.78 18.40 -14.15
N ALA A 300 0.49 18.14 -14.01
CA ALA A 300 -0.55 19.01 -14.54
C ALA A 300 -0.45 20.43 -13.94
N THR A 301 -0.30 20.54 -12.62
CA THR A 301 -0.19 21.85 -11.93
C THR A 301 1.13 22.57 -12.23
N CYS A 302 2.25 21.86 -12.26
CA CYS A 302 3.54 22.42 -12.67
C CYS A 302 3.50 22.94 -14.11
N THR A 303 2.85 22.21 -15.02
CA THR A 303 2.71 22.61 -16.43
C THR A 303 1.87 23.87 -16.57
N ALA A 304 0.74 23.96 -15.85
CA ALA A 304 -0.09 25.16 -15.79
C ALA A 304 0.65 26.41 -15.26
N ARG A 305 1.77 26.20 -14.56
CA ARG A 305 2.63 27.26 -14.00
C ARG A 305 3.96 27.44 -14.73
N GLY A 306 4.17 26.77 -15.87
CA GLY A 306 5.36 26.93 -16.71
C GLY A 306 6.55 26.02 -16.38
N SER A 307 6.40 25.01 -15.51
CA SER A 307 7.48 24.11 -15.04
C SER A 307 7.27 22.64 -15.45
N ALA A 308 6.96 22.39 -16.73
CA ALA A 308 6.55 21.05 -17.18
C ALA A 308 7.64 19.96 -17.07
N ASN A 309 8.91 20.29 -17.28
CA ASN A 309 10.00 19.29 -17.40
C ASN A 309 10.62 18.85 -16.07
N ALA A 310 10.10 19.36 -14.95
CA ALA A 310 10.63 19.08 -13.62
C ALA A 310 10.18 17.72 -13.04
N VAL A 311 9.15 17.08 -13.60
CA VAL A 311 8.48 15.91 -13.00
C VAL A 311 8.83 14.62 -13.73
N VAL A 312 9.41 13.65 -13.01
CA VAL A 312 9.86 12.37 -13.54
C VAL A 312 9.45 11.20 -12.65
N LYS A 313 9.32 10.01 -13.24
CA LYS A 313 9.21 8.74 -12.50
C LYS A 313 10.57 8.06 -12.52
N CYS A 314 11.15 7.83 -11.36
CA CYS A 314 12.37 7.07 -11.24
C CYS A 314 12.06 5.58 -11.15
N THR A 315 12.54 4.81 -12.13
CA THR A 315 12.24 3.39 -12.25
C THR A 315 13.32 2.67 -13.05
N THR A 316 13.48 1.37 -12.81
CA THR A 316 14.27 0.48 -13.65
C THR A 316 13.44 -0.16 -14.76
N SER A 317 12.11 -0.01 -14.72
CA SER A 317 11.23 -0.45 -15.81
C SER A 317 11.43 0.41 -17.05
N LYS A 318 11.33 -0.20 -18.23
CA LYS A 318 11.45 0.49 -19.52
C LYS A 318 10.11 1.03 -20.04
N LYS A 319 8.98 0.62 -19.45
CA LYS A 319 7.63 0.97 -19.93
C LYS A 319 6.67 1.12 -18.76
N GLU A 320 5.90 2.20 -18.76
CA GLU A 320 4.72 2.42 -17.91
C GLU A 320 3.70 3.22 -18.75
N PRO A 321 2.83 2.55 -19.54
CA PRO A 321 1.95 3.21 -20.51
C PRO A 321 1.08 4.34 -19.92
N ALA A 322 0.67 4.17 -18.65
CA ALA A 322 -0.12 5.16 -17.93
C ALA A 322 0.59 6.52 -17.74
N LEU A 323 1.93 6.53 -17.67
CA LEU A 323 2.74 7.73 -17.51
C LEU A 323 3.17 8.33 -18.84
N ASP A 324 3.44 7.48 -19.83
CA ASP A 324 3.80 7.91 -21.19
C ASP A 324 2.71 8.81 -21.78
N GLN A 325 1.43 8.41 -21.64
CA GLN A 325 0.27 9.19 -22.07
C GLN A 325 0.13 10.55 -21.35
N ARG A 326 0.77 10.70 -20.17
CA ARG A 326 0.74 11.91 -19.34
C ARG A 326 2.00 12.77 -19.52
N GLY A 327 2.93 12.38 -20.38
CA GLY A 327 4.18 13.10 -20.63
C GLY A 327 5.10 13.15 -19.40
N ILE A 328 5.10 12.09 -18.58
CA ILE A 328 5.99 11.94 -17.42
C ILE A 328 7.09 10.95 -17.82
N PRO A 329 8.35 11.40 -18.00
CA PRO A 329 9.43 10.53 -18.43
C PRO A 329 9.83 9.54 -17.34
N LEU A 330 10.21 8.34 -17.78
CA LEU A 330 10.82 7.31 -16.94
C LEU A 330 12.35 7.51 -16.95
N VAL A 331 12.94 7.64 -15.76
CA VAL A 331 14.36 7.96 -15.61
C VAL A 331 15.04 6.91 -14.75
N HIS A 332 16.17 6.38 -15.23
CA HIS A 332 16.99 5.48 -14.44
C HIS A 332 17.62 6.26 -13.26
N PRO A 333 17.80 5.66 -12.09
CA PRO A 333 18.33 6.33 -10.90
C PRO A 333 19.63 7.12 -11.14
N ASP A 334 20.54 6.53 -11.92
CA ASP A 334 21.86 7.11 -12.20
C ASP A 334 21.80 8.25 -13.23
N ALA A 335 20.64 8.48 -13.85
CA ALA A 335 20.41 9.55 -14.84
C ALA A 335 19.65 10.75 -14.25
N LEU A 336 19.42 10.78 -12.93
CA LEU A 336 18.79 11.90 -12.27
C LEU A 336 19.68 13.14 -12.30
N THR A 337 19.09 14.28 -12.61
CA THR A 337 19.78 15.57 -12.62
C THR A 337 19.11 16.55 -11.65
N PRO A 338 19.81 17.62 -11.20
CA PRO A 338 19.19 18.66 -10.38
C PRO A 338 17.99 19.37 -11.03
N ALA A 339 17.90 19.37 -12.37
CA ALA A 339 16.77 19.92 -13.11
C ALA A 339 15.48 19.10 -12.93
N MET A 340 15.59 17.85 -12.50
CA MET A 340 14.46 16.99 -12.14
C MET A 340 14.09 17.29 -10.68
N GLN A 341 13.15 18.23 -10.51
CA GLN A 341 12.76 18.73 -9.19
C GLN A 341 11.66 17.90 -8.52
N VAL A 342 10.90 17.09 -9.25
CA VAL A 342 9.89 16.18 -8.68
C VAL A 342 10.17 14.77 -9.16
N VAL A 343 10.49 13.87 -8.24
CA VAL A 343 10.87 12.50 -8.56
C VAL A 343 9.95 11.54 -7.82
N GLY A 344 9.23 10.68 -8.54
CA GLY A 344 8.42 9.63 -7.93
C GLY A 344 9.13 8.28 -7.93
N GLY A 345 9.03 7.51 -6.83
CA GLY A 345 9.66 6.21 -6.67
C GLY A 345 9.13 5.45 -5.46
N THR A 346 9.32 4.12 -5.43
CA THR A 346 8.95 3.30 -4.26
C THR A 346 10.02 3.39 -3.17
N ALA A 347 9.80 2.76 -2.01
CA ALA A 347 10.81 2.67 -0.95
C ALA A 347 12.13 2.06 -1.45
N TRP A 348 12.06 1.05 -2.31
CA TRP A 348 13.22 0.44 -2.98
C TRP A 348 14.03 1.41 -3.85
N MET A 349 13.37 2.46 -4.33
CA MET A 349 14.02 3.49 -5.12
C MET A 349 14.79 4.43 -4.18
N PHE A 350 14.09 4.98 -3.19
CA PHE A 350 14.67 5.96 -2.27
C PHE A 350 15.65 5.37 -1.24
N CYS A 351 15.69 4.04 -1.08
CA CYS A 351 16.70 3.38 -0.24
C CYS A 351 18.10 3.32 -0.86
N ARG A 352 18.28 3.64 -2.16
CA ARG A 352 19.58 3.57 -2.85
C ARG A 352 20.53 4.68 -2.44
N GLU A 353 21.85 4.45 -2.50
CA GLU A 353 22.87 5.42 -2.06
C GLU A 353 22.84 6.72 -2.86
N VAL A 354 22.62 6.61 -4.17
CA VAL A 354 22.49 7.77 -5.07
C VAL A 354 21.33 8.72 -4.72
N MET A 355 20.38 8.26 -3.89
CA MET A 355 19.23 9.05 -3.46
C MET A 355 19.43 9.77 -2.12
N ALA A 356 20.51 9.50 -1.39
CA ALA A 356 20.77 10.15 -0.12
C ALA A 356 20.95 11.67 -0.29
N ASP A 357 20.31 12.45 0.59
CA ASP A 357 20.41 13.92 0.66
C ASP A 357 20.07 14.67 -0.65
N GLN A 358 19.27 14.05 -1.54
CA GLN A 358 18.94 14.63 -2.85
C GLN A 358 17.75 15.60 -2.83
N PHE A 359 16.86 15.49 -1.83
CA PHE A 359 15.58 16.19 -1.83
C PHE A 359 15.41 17.10 -0.62
N ASP A 360 14.63 18.17 -0.77
CA ASP A 360 14.24 19.01 0.35
C ASP A 360 13.06 18.39 1.09
N VAL A 361 12.09 17.82 0.35
CA VAL A 361 10.85 17.26 0.90
C VAL A 361 10.60 15.86 0.36
N LEU A 362 10.29 14.90 1.23
CA LEU A 362 9.73 13.61 0.90
C LEU A 362 8.23 13.62 1.21
N VAL A 363 7.40 13.44 0.19
CA VAL A 363 5.96 13.24 0.32
C VAL A 363 5.68 11.74 0.24
N VAL A 364 5.08 11.19 1.30
CA VAL A 364 4.61 9.80 1.32
C VAL A 364 3.09 9.81 1.22
N ASP A 365 2.54 9.43 0.07
CA ASP A 365 1.10 9.29 -0.14
C ASP A 365 0.62 7.90 0.32
N GLU A 366 -0.63 7.83 0.78
CA GLU A 366 -1.19 6.67 1.50
C GLU A 366 -0.31 6.21 2.69
N ALA A 367 0.18 7.19 3.47
CA ALA A 367 1.09 6.93 4.59
C ALA A 367 0.48 6.11 5.75
N GLY A 368 -0.83 5.93 5.79
CA GLY A 368 -1.52 5.00 6.70
C GLY A 368 -1.27 3.53 6.35
N GLN A 369 -0.73 3.26 5.16
CA GLN A 369 -0.31 1.92 4.74
C GLN A 369 1.23 1.77 4.81
N MET A 370 1.97 2.88 4.85
CA MET A 370 3.44 2.84 4.84
C MET A 370 3.98 2.43 6.21
N SER A 371 4.75 1.35 6.30
CA SER A 371 5.37 0.93 7.56
C SER A 371 6.44 1.92 8.02
N LEU A 372 6.59 2.06 9.35
CA LEU A 372 7.63 2.91 9.94
C LEU A 372 9.04 2.48 9.50
N ALA A 373 9.26 1.19 9.28
CA ALA A 373 10.53 0.66 8.79
C ALA A 373 10.84 1.13 7.36
N ASN A 374 9.85 1.12 6.44
CA ASN A 374 10.04 1.64 5.09
C ASN A 374 10.37 3.14 5.10
N LEU A 375 9.68 3.92 5.94
CA LEU A 375 9.98 5.34 6.09
C LEU A 375 11.39 5.56 6.65
N LEU A 376 11.81 4.80 7.66
CA LEU A 376 13.15 4.88 8.23
C LEU A 376 14.24 4.68 7.17
N VAL A 377 14.06 3.73 6.25
CA VAL A 377 15.02 3.49 5.15
C VAL A 377 15.03 4.66 4.15
N MET A 378 13.86 5.22 3.82
CA MET A 378 13.72 6.32 2.86
C MET A 378 14.13 7.68 3.41
N ALA A 379 14.00 7.90 4.72
CA ALA A 379 14.08 9.21 5.35
C ALA A 379 15.37 9.97 5.02
N ARG A 380 16.46 9.26 4.73
CA ARG A 380 17.74 9.86 4.33
C ARG A 380 17.72 10.60 3.01
N CYS A 381 16.70 10.40 2.17
CA CYS A 381 16.66 11.05 0.86
C CYS A 381 16.25 12.53 0.96
N ALA A 382 15.61 12.94 2.06
CA ALA A 382 15.04 14.27 2.22
C ALA A 382 15.22 14.87 3.62
N ARG A 383 15.17 16.21 3.69
CA ARG A 383 15.30 16.95 4.97
C ARG A 383 13.99 17.07 5.74
N THR A 384 12.87 17.15 5.03
CA THR A 384 11.51 17.28 5.59
C THR A 384 10.63 16.16 5.05
N ILE A 385 9.74 15.61 5.88
CA ILE A 385 8.84 14.52 5.52
C ILE A 385 7.39 14.96 5.70
N VAL A 386 6.56 14.68 4.70
CA VAL A 386 5.11 14.90 4.74
C VAL A 386 4.39 13.58 4.55
N LEU A 387 3.71 13.12 5.59
CA LEU A 387 2.91 11.91 5.60
C LEU A 387 1.48 12.27 5.17
N VAL A 388 1.09 11.89 3.97
CA VAL A 388 -0.21 12.19 3.39
C VAL A 388 -1.04 10.92 3.39
N GLY A 389 -2.25 10.97 3.93
CA GLY A 389 -3.09 9.79 3.98
C GLY A 389 -4.19 9.90 5.02
N ASP A 390 -4.67 8.75 5.45
CA ASP A 390 -5.70 8.63 6.46
C ASP A 390 -5.62 7.25 7.11
N GLN A 391 -5.33 7.20 8.40
CA GLN A 391 -5.21 5.97 9.20
C GLN A 391 -6.58 5.38 9.58
N GLN A 392 -7.68 6.12 9.37
CA GLN A 392 -9.04 5.61 9.55
C GLN A 392 -9.53 4.76 8.36
N GLN A 393 -8.74 4.71 7.28
CA GLN A 393 -9.01 3.84 6.14
C GLN A 393 -8.29 2.50 6.29
N LEU A 394 -8.33 1.66 5.24
CA LEU A 394 -7.72 0.34 5.28
C LEU A 394 -6.22 0.43 5.55
N ALA A 395 -5.81 -0.11 6.69
CA ALA A 395 -4.41 -0.42 6.99
C ALA A 395 -3.89 -1.50 6.03
N GLN A 396 -2.59 -1.50 5.77
CA GLN A 396 -1.97 -2.62 5.09
C GLN A 396 -1.83 -3.79 6.08
N PRO A 397 -2.30 -5.00 5.75
CA PRO A 397 -2.13 -6.15 6.63
C PRO A 397 -0.65 -6.50 6.74
N SER A 398 -0.11 -6.41 7.97
CA SER A 398 1.18 -6.99 8.34
C SER A 398 1.14 -8.50 8.16
N GLN A 399 2.22 -9.09 7.66
CA GLN A 399 2.29 -10.55 7.51
C GLN A 399 2.81 -11.21 8.80
N ALA A 400 3.63 -10.49 9.56
CA ALA A 400 4.22 -10.94 10.81
C ALA A 400 3.71 -10.17 12.02
N ASP A 401 3.91 -10.75 13.19
CA ASP A 401 3.82 -10.03 14.46
C ASP A 401 5.06 -9.18 14.68
N HIS A 402 4.84 -7.93 15.11
CA HIS A 402 5.89 -6.97 15.39
C HIS A 402 5.82 -6.50 16.85
N PRO A 403 6.96 -6.43 17.55
CA PRO A 403 7.01 -5.97 18.94
C PRO A 403 6.77 -4.46 19.04
N GLY A 404 6.12 -4.04 20.12
CA GLY A 404 5.77 -2.65 20.41
C GLY A 404 5.21 -1.89 19.20
N ASP A 405 5.65 -0.65 19.04
CA ASP A 405 5.20 0.26 17.97
C ASP A 405 5.82 -0.07 16.60
N SER A 406 6.68 -1.10 16.49
CA SER A 406 7.41 -1.38 15.24
C SER A 406 6.54 -1.96 14.12
N GLY A 407 5.33 -2.40 14.45
CA GLY A 407 4.31 -2.86 13.49
C GLY A 407 3.42 -1.75 12.95
N GLU A 408 3.47 -0.56 13.53
CA GLU A 408 2.59 0.55 13.15
C GLU A 408 2.99 1.15 11.79
N SER A 409 2.00 1.66 11.08
CA SER A 409 2.23 2.57 9.96
C SER A 409 2.80 3.91 10.46
N CYS A 410 3.37 4.67 9.54
CA CYS A 410 3.96 5.98 9.85
C CYS A 410 2.92 6.96 10.40
N LEU A 411 1.68 6.91 9.89
CA LEU A 411 0.60 7.74 10.39
C LEU A 411 0.11 7.25 11.75
N GLU A 412 -0.15 5.96 11.95
CA GLU A 412 -0.58 5.44 13.26
C GLU A 412 0.39 5.84 14.38
N TYR A 413 1.69 5.68 14.13
CA TYR A 413 2.76 6.07 15.06
C TYR A 413 2.77 7.56 15.40
N LEU A 414 2.53 8.41 14.41
CA LEU A 414 2.45 9.86 14.59
C LEU A 414 1.17 10.27 15.34
N MET A 415 0.06 9.59 15.04
CA MET A 415 -1.29 9.90 15.52
C MET A 415 -1.54 9.44 16.95
N GLN A 416 -0.85 8.40 17.42
CA GLN A 416 -0.97 7.87 18.79
C GLN A 416 -2.42 7.54 19.17
N GLY A 417 -3.15 6.87 18.27
CA GLY A 417 -4.54 6.48 18.46
C GLY A 417 -5.57 7.60 18.25
N ALA A 418 -5.16 8.83 17.96
CA ALA A 418 -6.11 9.90 17.66
C ALA A 418 -6.87 9.64 16.34
N HIS A 419 -8.16 9.98 16.34
CA HIS A 419 -8.98 9.89 15.12
C HIS A 419 -8.64 11.00 14.12
N VAL A 420 -8.39 12.20 14.66
CA VAL A 420 -8.00 13.38 13.89
C VAL A 420 -6.61 13.85 14.29
N VAL A 421 -5.82 14.25 13.30
CA VAL A 421 -4.42 14.65 13.50
C VAL A 421 -4.28 15.73 14.56
N PRO A 422 -3.42 15.53 15.57
CA PRO A 422 -3.14 16.54 16.57
C PRO A 422 -2.55 17.82 15.92
N ALA A 423 -2.96 18.98 16.44
CA ALA A 423 -2.64 20.28 15.86
C ALA A 423 -1.13 20.64 15.92
N ASP A 424 -0.36 19.93 16.72
CA ASP A 424 1.10 20.03 16.85
C ASP A 424 1.84 18.97 15.99
N ARG A 425 1.12 18.16 15.21
CA ARG A 425 1.67 17.06 14.39
C ARG A 425 1.30 17.12 12.92
N GLY A 426 0.20 17.78 12.57
CA GLY A 426 -0.18 17.94 11.18
C GLY A 426 -1.34 18.88 10.94
N VAL A 427 -1.88 18.77 9.74
CA VAL A 427 -3.03 19.53 9.24
C VAL A 427 -4.14 18.56 8.82
N PHE A 428 -5.37 18.86 9.24
CA PHE A 428 -6.55 18.08 8.90
C PHE A 428 -7.33 18.74 7.75
N LEU A 429 -7.58 18.00 6.67
CA LEU A 429 -8.46 18.45 5.59
C LEU A 429 -9.92 18.27 5.99
N SER A 430 -10.55 19.32 6.50
CA SER A 430 -11.87 19.23 7.14
C SER A 430 -13.07 19.25 6.18
N THR A 431 -12.89 19.39 4.85
CA THR A 431 -14.02 19.52 3.90
C THR A 431 -14.01 18.41 2.84
N SER A 432 -15.08 17.61 2.81
CA SER A 432 -15.32 16.57 1.79
C SER A 432 -16.08 17.10 0.58
N TRP A 433 -15.60 16.78 -0.61
CA TRP A 433 -16.14 17.20 -1.91
C TRP A 433 -16.84 16.05 -2.66
N ARG A 434 -17.10 14.92 -1.98
CA ARG A 434 -17.64 13.71 -2.63
C ARG A 434 -19.07 13.40 -2.18
N MET A 435 -19.29 13.35 -0.88
CA MET A 435 -20.49 12.78 -0.29
C MET A 435 -21.57 13.84 -0.08
N GLU A 436 -22.84 13.42 -0.19
CA GLU A 436 -23.99 14.21 0.25
C GLU A 436 -23.85 14.53 1.77
N PRO A 437 -24.35 15.69 2.26
CA PRO A 437 -24.17 16.11 3.64
C PRO A 437 -24.53 15.08 4.73
N SER A 438 -25.66 14.37 4.63
CA SER A 438 -26.07 13.37 5.62
C SER A 438 -25.11 12.16 5.67
N VAL A 439 -24.60 11.73 4.51
CA VAL A 439 -23.58 10.66 4.45
C VAL A 439 -22.27 11.13 5.09
N THR A 440 -21.87 12.36 4.80
CA THR A 440 -20.65 12.93 5.39
C THR A 440 -20.76 13.06 6.90
N GLN A 441 -21.93 13.45 7.41
CA GLN A 441 -22.15 13.59 8.84
C GLN A 441 -21.94 12.25 9.58
N VAL A 442 -22.55 11.17 9.10
CA VAL A 442 -22.37 9.84 9.71
C VAL A 442 -20.90 9.42 9.72
N VAL A 443 -20.20 9.59 8.59
CA VAL A 443 -18.77 9.28 8.49
C VAL A 443 -17.94 10.16 9.43
N SER A 444 -18.30 11.43 9.56
CA SER A 444 -17.63 12.40 10.44
C SER A 444 -17.73 12.03 11.92
N GLU A 445 -18.93 11.66 12.37
CA GLU A 445 -19.19 11.28 13.76
C GLU A 445 -18.51 9.95 14.11
N LEU A 446 -18.54 8.96 13.22
CA LEU A 446 -17.99 7.63 13.48
C LEU A 446 -16.45 7.59 13.48
N PHE A 447 -15.79 8.35 12.59
CA PHE A 447 -14.36 8.18 12.32
C PHE A 447 -13.51 9.44 12.51
N TYR A 448 -14.12 10.62 12.65
CA TYR A 448 -13.38 11.90 12.64
C TYR A 448 -13.86 12.90 13.70
N ASP A 449 -14.43 12.42 14.80
CA ASP A 449 -14.87 13.21 15.96
C ASP A 449 -15.77 14.41 15.57
N GLY A 450 -16.58 14.27 14.53
CA GLY A 450 -17.45 15.33 14.01
C GLY A 450 -16.72 16.47 13.29
N ARG A 451 -15.40 16.36 13.06
CA ARG A 451 -14.57 17.44 12.48
C ARG A 451 -14.61 17.49 10.95
N LEU A 452 -15.04 16.42 10.28
CA LEU A 452 -15.23 16.37 8.83
C LEU A 452 -16.56 17.03 8.45
N LYS A 453 -16.52 17.96 7.49
CA LYS A 453 -17.67 18.73 7.00
C LYS A 453 -17.92 18.40 5.54
N ALA A 454 -19.19 18.35 5.14
CA ALA A 454 -19.53 18.29 3.72
C ALA A 454 -19.33 19.65 3.07
N ASN A 455 -18.89 19.66 1.81
CA ASN A 455 -19.04 20.84 0.99
C ASN A 455 -20.54 21.13 0.80
N PRO A 456 -21.02 22.35 1.09
CA PRO A 456 -22.44 22.70 0.91
C PRO A 456 -22.99 22.45 -0.50
N ALA A 457 -22.15 22.55 -1.54
CA ALA A 457 -22.54 22.27 -2.92
C ALA A 457 -23.02 20.82 -3.10
N ASN A 458 -22.53 19.87 -2.30
CA ASN A 458 -22.94 18.46 -2.39
C ASN A 458 -24.37 18.21 -1.90
N ALA A 459 -25.05 19.21 -1.34
CA ALA A 459 -26.47 19.11 -0.99
C ALA A 459 -27.36 18.85 -2.21
N VAL A 460 -26.84 18.97 -3.43
CA VAL A 460 -27.54 18.59 -4.66
C VAL A 460 -27.42 17.10 -4.99
N ASN A 461 -26.45 16.40 -4.42
CA ASN A 461 -26.13 15.01 -4.76
C ASN A 461 -27.32 14.09 -4.45
N ALA A 462 -27.87 13.44 -5.47
CA ALA A 462 -29.04 12.58 -5.35
C ALA A 462 -29.15 11.59 -6.51
N VAL A 463 -29.90 10.51 -6.29
CA VAL A 463 -30.32 9.55 -7.30
C VAL A 463 -31.83 9.61 -7.52
N THR A 464 -32.30 9.27 -8.70
CA THR A 464 -33.71 9.09 -9.02
C THR A 464 -33.89 7.67 -9.51
N TRP A 465 -34.70 6.91 -8.78
CA TRP A 465 -34.99 5.52 -9.06
C TRP A 465 -35.73 5.35 -10.40
N ALA A 466 -35.35 4.36 -11.19
CA ALA A 466 -36.06 4.02 -12.43
C ALA A 466 -37.41 3.37 -12.14
N ARG A 467 -37.46 2.58 -11.07
CA ARG A 467 -38.64 1.87 -10.57
C ARG A 467 -38.74 2.08 -9.07
N PRO A 468 -39.94 2.20 -8.50
CA PRO A 468 -40.10 2.24 -7.05
C PRO A 468 -39.46 1.01 -6.39
N CYS A 469 -38.59 1.24 -5.41
CA CYS A 469 -38.04 0.22 -4.52
C CYS A 469 -38.51 0.55 -3.10
N LEU A 470 -39.03 -0.43 -2.38
CA LEU A 470 -39.44 -0.28 -0.98
C LEU A 470 -38.36 -0.85 -0.08
N ASP A 471 -38.14 -0.27 1.10
CA ASP A 471 -37.30 -0.80 2.16
C ASP A 471 -37.98 -1.99 2.88
N HIS A 472 -37.27 -2.63 3.81
CA HIS A 472 -37.80 -3.72 4.64
C HIS A 472 -39.06 -3.36 5.46
N ARG A 473 -39.41 -2.08 5.60
CA ARG A 473 -40.62 -1.60 6.29
C ARG A 473 -41.75 -1.26 5.31
N GLY A 474 -41.53 -1.44 4.00
CA GLY A 474 -42.50 -1.09 2.95
C GLY A 474 -42.53 0.39 2.60
N ALA A 475 -41.58 1.20 3.09
CA ALA A 475 -41.46 2.61 2.74
C ALA A 475 -40.61 2.78 1.48
N PRO A 476 -40.86 3.77 0.60
CA PRO A 476 -39.99 4.02 -0.54
C PRO A 476 -38.54 4.29 -0.12
N MET A 477 -37.59 3.66 -0.81
CA MET A 477 -36.17 3.92 -0.62
C MET A 477 -35.85 5.39 -0.90
N PRO A 478 -35.02 6.04 -0.07
CA PRO A 478 -34.70 7.45 -0.25
C PRO A 478 -33.86 7.68 -1.51
N ASP A 479 -33.88 8.92 -2.00
CA ASP A 479 -33.11 9.40 -3.16
C ASP A 479 -31.67 9.81 -2.77
N ARG A 480 -31.39 9.87 -1.46
CA ARG A 480 -30.18 10.44 -0.85
C ARG A 480 -29.82 9.71 0.44
N GLY A 481 -28.57 9.86 0.85
CA GLY A 481 -28.13 9.45 2.18
C GLY A 481 -27.68 8.00 2.29
N LEU A 482 -27.62 7.51 3.52
CA LEU A 482 -27.24 6.15 3.88
C LEU A 482 -28.50 5.36 4.25
N VAL A 483 -28.65 4.17 3.68
CA VAL A 483 -29.76 3.26 3.96
C VAL A 483 -29.22 1.98 4.58
N TYR A 484 -29.77 1.60 5.74
CA TYR A 484 -29.56 0.28 6.32
C TYR A 484 -30.74 -0.61 5.97
N GLU A 485 -30.49 -1.64 5.16
CA GLU A 485 -31.48 -2.61 4.71
C GLU A 485 -31.15 -4.00 5.27
N PRO A 486 -31.79 -4.42 6.38
CA PRO A 486 -31.57 -5.74 6.97
C PRO A 486 -32.19 -6.84 6.10
N VAL A 487 -31.42 -7.90 5.85
CA VAL A 487 -31.88 -9.12 5.19
C VAL A 487 -31.85 -10.26 6.19
N LEU A 488 -33.01 -10.82 6.53
CA LEU A 488 -33.10 -11.92 7.48
C LEU A 488 -32.68 -13.24 6.82
N HIS A 489 -31.61 -13.84 7.33
CA HIS A 489 -31.09 -15.15 6.88
C HIS A 489 -30.41 -15.88 8.05
N SER A 490 -30.15 -17.18 7.87
CA SER A 490 -29.50 -18.01 8.89
C SER A 490 -28.60 -19.06 8.23
N GLY A 491 -27.47 -19.39 8.86
CA GLY A 491 -26.55 -20.44 8.37
C GLY A 491 -25.61 -20.00 7.25
N CYS A 492 -25.55 -18.70 6.94
CA CYS A 492 -24.63 -18.14 5.96
C CYS A 492 -23.25 -17.85 6.59
N ARG A 493 -22.17 -18.27 5.91
CA ARG A 493 -20.78 -18.01 6.36
C ARG A 493 -20.06 -17.02 5.43
N VAL A 494 -19.70 -17.48 4.23
CA VAL A 494 -18.93 -16.70 3.24
C VAL A 494 -19.78 -16.28 2.02
N SER A 495 -21.03 -16.72 1.97
CA SER A 495 -22.01 -16.30 0.97
C SER A 495 -23.44 -16.39 1.50
N CYS A 496 -24.33 -15.55 0.96
CA CYS A 496 -25.74 -15.49 1.30
C CYS A 496 -26.59 -15.18 0.06
N GLU A 497 -27.43 -16.13 -0.33
CA GLU A 497 -28.32 -16.01 -1.49
C GLU A 497 -29.45 -14.98 -1.26
N ALA A 498 -29.96 -14.88 -0.03
CA ALA A 498 -30.99 -13.91 0.31
C ALA A 498 -30.48 -12.46 0.15
N GLU A 499 -29.24 -12.20 0.55
CA GLU A 499 -28.59 -10.89 0.32
C GLU A 499 -28.40 -10.62 -1.17
N ILE A 500 -27.94 -11.63 -1.94
CA ILE A 500 -27.77 -11.50 -3.40
C ILE A 500 -29.08 -11.13 -4.09
N ASN A 501 -30.18 -11.81 -3.74
CA ASN A 501 -31.50 -11.53 -4.30
C ASN A 501 -31.95 -10.10 -3.97
N ARG A 502 -31.76 -9.66 -2.73
CA ARG A 502 -32.14 -8.31 -2.33
C ARG A 502 -31.31 -7.23 -3.02
N ILE A 503 -30.01 -7.48 -3.18
CA ILE A 503 -29.11 -6.57 -3.91
C ILE A 503 -29.52 -6.48 -5.38
N ASP A 504 -29.83 -7.60 -6.05
CA ASP A 504 -30.31 -7.62 -7.44
C ASP A 504 -31.60 -6.80 -7.61
N GLU A 505 -32.56 -6.92 -6.69
CA GLU A 505 -33.79 -6.10 -6.70
C GLU A 505 -33.49 -4.59 -6.63
N ILE A 506 -32.61 -4.19 -5.71
CA ILE A 506 -32.22 -2.78 -5.52
C ILE A 506 -31.49 -2.26 -6.76
N VAL A 507 -30.54 -3.02 -7.30
CA VAL A 507 -29.77 -2.66 -8.50
C VAL A 507 -30.70 -2.51 -9.70
N ARG A 508 -31.61 -3.46 -9.93
CA ARG A 508 -32.61 -3.38 -11.02
C ARG A 508 -33.55 -2.19 -10.90
N ALA A 509 -33.86 -1.75 -9.69
CA ALA A 509 -34.71 -0.58 -9.46
C ALA A 509 -33.97 0.75 -9.73
N LEU A 510 -32.64 0.78 -9.53
CA LEU A 510 -31.79 1.93 -9.84
C LEU A 510 -31.43 2.04 -11.33
N LEU A 511 -31.17 0.91 -12.00
CA LEU A 511 -30.74 0.89 -13.40
C LEU A 511 -31.75 1.56 -14.34
N GLY A 512 -31.27 2.47 -15.17
CA GLY A 512 -32.11 3.32 -16.04
C GLY A 512 -32.68 4.55 -15.35
N GLY A 513 -32.38 4.75 -14.06
CA GLY A 513 -32.69 5.96 -13.32
C GLY A 513 -31.79 7.12 -13.72
N SER A 514 -31.77 8.18 -12.93
CA SER A 514 -30.84 9.30 -13.14
C SER A 514 -30.14 9.71 -11.87
N TYR A 515 -29.04 10.44 -11.98
CA TYR A 515 -28.34 11.03 -10.85
C TYR A 515 -28.05 12.50 -11.13
N VAL A 516 -27.84 13.24 -10.05
CA VAL A 516 -27.26 14.57 -10.06
C VAL A 516 -26.16 14.63 -9.00
N HIS A 517 -25.03 15.26 -9.30
CA HIS A 517 -23.99 15.52 -8.31
C HIS A 517 -23.27 16.84 -8.57
N ALA A 518 -22.73 17.43 -7.51
CA ALA A 518 -21.96 18.66 -7.56
C ALA A 518 -20.64 18.47 -8.31
N VAL A 519 -20.30 19.44 -9.15
CA VAL A 519 -19.01 19.56 -9.81
C VAL A 519 -18.46 20.98 -9.60
N PRO A 520 -17.17 21.25 -9.86
CA PRO A 520 -16.66 22.62 -9.77
C PRO A 520 -17.52 23.59 -10.60
N ASN A 521 -18.09 24.60 -9.94
CA ASN A 521 -18.96 25.63 -10.53
C ASN A 521 -20.28 25.14 -11.14
N GLY A 522 -20.84 24.00 -10.71
CA GLY A 522 -22.15 23.57 -11.18
C GLY A 522 -22.59 22.17 -10.73
N GLU A 523 -23.48 21.58 -11.50
CA GLU A 523 -24.01 20.22 -11.32
C GLU A 523 -23.79 19.40 -12.57
N SER A 524 -23.50 18.10 -12.40
CA SER A 524 -23.49 17.12 -13.47
C SER A 524 -24.66 16.17 -13.31
N ARG A 525 -25.31 15.83 -14.42
CA ARG A 525 -26.48 14.95 -14.48
C ARG A 525 -26.22 13.82 -15.46
N GLY A 526 -26.72 12.63 -15.16
CA GLY A 526 -26.57 11.47 -16.02
C GLY A 526 -27.61 10.40 -15.72
N ALA A 527 -27.61 9.35 -16.54
CA ALA A 527 -28.38 8.14 -16.29
C ALA A 527 -27.58 7.17 -15.41
N ILE A 528 -28.26 6.37 -14.60
CA ILE A 528 -27.62 5.32 -13.80
C ILE A 528 -27.48 4.06 -14.67
N GLY A 529 -26.27 3.84 -15.17
CA GLY A 529 -25.84 2.58 -15.77
C GLY A 529 -25.10 1.69 -14.77
N ALA A 530 -24.59 0.56 -15.24
CA ALA A 530 -23.80 -0.37 -14.43
C ALA A 530 -22.51 0.29 -13.89
N ASP A 531 -21.92 1.22 -14.64
CA ASP A 531 -20.70 1.94 -14.30
C ASP A 531 -20.88 3.01 -13.20
N GLN A 532 -22.12 3.32 -12.81
CA GLN A 532 -22.43 4.19 -11.67
C GLN A 532 -22.73 3.43 -10.38
N ILE A 533 -22.81 2.11 -10.42
CA ILE A 533 -23.15 1.28 -9.25
C ILE A 533 -21.92 0.44 -8.88
N LEU A 534 -21.54 0.50 -7.61
CA LEU A 534 -20.49 -0.35 -7.05
C LEU A 534 -21.07 -1.20 -5.92
N VAL A 535 -21.03 -2.52 -6.10
CA VAL A 535 -21.38 -3.49 -5.06
C VAL A 535 -20.10 -4.03 -4.43
N ILE A 536 -20.00 -3.96 -3.10
CA ILE A 536 -18.83 -4.42 -2.34
C ILE A 536 -19.28 -5.50 -1.37
N ALA A 537 -18.53 -6.60 -1.27
CA ALA A 537 -18.73 -7.65 -0.28
C ALA A 537 -17.38 -8.05 0.33
N PRO A 538 -17.32 -8.42 1.62
CA PRO A 538 -16.06 -8.75 2.30
C PRO A 538 -15.47 -10.12 1.89
N TYR A 539 -16.27 -11.02 1.32
CA TYR A 539 -15.86 -12.37 0.95
C TYR A 539 -15.83 -12.55 -0.58
N ASN A 540 -14.71 -13.06 -1.10
CA ASN A 540 -14.55 -13.32 -2.54
C ASN A 540 -15.62 -14.28 -3.10
N VAL A 541 -16.06 -15.26 -2.30
CA VAL A 541 -17.14 -16.18 -2.71
C VAL A 541 -18.46 -15.42 -2.96
N GLN A 542 -18.81 -14.48 -2.08
CA GLN A 542 -19.99 -13.62 -2.26
C GLN A 542 -19.82 -12.69 -3.46
N VAL A 543 -18.64 -12.10 -3.64
CA VAL A 543 -18.33 -11.24 -4.81
C VAL A 543 -18.52 -12.00 -6.12
N ASN A 544 -18.00 -13.22 -6.23
CA ASN A 544 -18.12 -14.03 -7.45
C ASN A 544 -19.57 -14.38 -7.76
N ARG A 545 -20.37 -14.71 -6.74
CA ARG A 545 -21.81 -14.97 -6.92
C ARG A 545 -22.59 -13.72 -7.31
N LEU A 546 -22.28 -12.57 -6.72
CA LEU A 546 -22.87 -11.29 -7.11
C LEU A 546 -22.56 -10.95 -8.57
N ARG A 547 -21.31 -11.14 -9.00
CA ARG A 547 -20.92 -10.98 -10.42
C ARG A 547 -21.75 -11.86 -11.34
N GLN A 548 -21.84 -13.16 -11.06
CA GLN A 548 -22.65 -14.09 -11.86
C GLN A 548 -24.14 -13.71 -11.93
N ARG A 549 -24.66 -12.97 -10.94
CA ARG A 549 -26.07 -12.54 -10.90
C ARG A 549 -26.30 -11.19 -11.59
N LEU A 550 -25.35 -10.28 -11.48
CA LEU A 550 -25.50 -8.86 -11.85
C LEU A 550 -24.83 -8.49 -13.17
N ASP A 551 -23.77 -9.21 -13.57
CA ASP A 551 -23.10 -9.09 -14.87
C ASP A 551 -23.89 -9.86 -15.94
#